data_AF-A0A6P8FY09-F1
#
_entry.id   AF-A0A6P8FY09-F1
#
_cell.length_a   1.000
_cell.length_b   1.000
_cell.length_c   1.000
_cell.angle_alpha   90.00
_cell.angle_beta   90.00
_cell.angle_gamma   90.00
#
_symmetry.space_group_name_H-M   'P 1'
#
loop_
_entity.id
_entity.type
_entity.pdbx_description
1 polymer ?
#
loop_
_entity_poly.entity_id
_entity_poly.type
_entity_poly.pdbx_seq_one_letter_code
_entity_poly.pdbx_strand_id
1 'polypeptide(L)'
;MAGAEGAVFTSSVETSHVRAEPFKELRLESPTRSLYMEAPKGVEIHAEAGDIEATCRSDLRLQSVDGAIVLEARKIKLLRLPEGVASSSPSRQTVFEVCVCSNGILFLSQAGTGSTCQMSNQACI
;
A
#
# COMPACT_ATOMS: atom_id res chain seq x y z
N MET A 1 -2.95 -26.12 -23.67
CA MET A 1 -2.31 -27.39 -23.28
C MET A 1 -1.43 -27.09 -22.09
N ALA A 2 -1.58 -27.81 -20.98
CA ALA A 2 -0.61 -27.73 -19.90
C ALA A 2 0.69 -28.38 -20.38
N GLY A 3 1.86 -27.79 -20.07
CA GLY A 3 3.15 -28.44 -20.29
C GLY A 3 3.29 -29.69 -19.41
N ALA A 4 4.40 -30.42 -19.57
CA ALA A 4 4.64 -31.70 -18.90
C ALA A 4 4.56 -31.69 -17.36
N GLU A 5 4.49 -30.51 -16.72
CA GLU A 5 4.35 -30.33 -15.26
C GLU A 5 3.16 -29.43 -14.86
N GLY A 6 2.16 -29.24 -15.74
CA GLY A 6 0.98 -28.43 -15.43
C GLY A 6 -0.31 -29.24 -15.39
N ALA A 7 -1.23 -28.87 -14.50
CA ALA A 7 -2.62 -29.33 -14.56
C ALA A 7 -3.51 -28.18 -15.02
N VAL A 8 -4.50 -28.47 -15.88
CA VAL A 8 -5.54 -27.51 -16.27
C VAL A 8 -6.85 -27.99 -15.70
N PHE A 9 -7.46 -27.14 -14.87
CA PHE A 9 -8.78 -27.39 -14.32
C PHE A 9 -9.80 -26.59 -15.14
N THR A 10 -10.81 -27.28 -15.67
CA THR A 10 -11.89 -26.65 -16.46
C THR A 10 -13.02 -26.11 -15.58
N SER A 11 -12.98 -26.41 -14.28
CA SER A 11 -13.96 -26.00 -13.28
C SER A 11 -13.28 -25.63 -11.96
N SER A 12 -14.07 -25.22 -10.97
CA SER A 12 -13.61 -24.95 -9.61
C SER A 12 -12.97 -26.19 -8.97
N VAL A 13 -11.89 -25.94 -8.21
CA VAL A 13 -11.20 -26.95 -7.39
C VAL A 13 -11.40 -26.59 -5.94
N GLU A 14 -11.82 -27.57 -5.14
CA GLU A 14 -11.90 -27.45 -3.69
C GLU A 14 -10.72 -28.19 -3.06
N THR A 15 -10.01 -27.53 -2.16
CA THR A 15 -8.91 -28.12 -1.39
C THR A 15 -8.81 -27.45 -0.04
N SER A 16 -8.43 -28.22 0.98
CA SER A 16 -8.20 -27.69 2.33
C SER A 16 -6.91 -26.88 2.44
N HIS A 17 -5.91 -27.19 1.62
CA HIS A 17 -4.60 -26.57 1.70
C HIS A 17 -3.98 -26.38 0.31
N VAL A 18 -3.35 -25.23 0.10
CA VAL A 18 -2.55 -24.92 -1.08
C VAL A 18 -1.13 -24.61 -0.62
N ARG A 19 -0.13 -25.31 -1.17
CA ARG A 19 1.28 -25.12 -0.84
C ARG A 19 2.14 -25.30 -2.09
N ALA A 20 3.23 -24.57 -2.18
CA ALA A 20 4.30 -24.88 -3.13
C ALA A 20 5.13 -26.10 -2.68
N GLU A 21 5.93 -26.62 -3.59
CA GLU A 21 6.95 -27.61 -3.26
C GLU A 21 8.02 -27.01 -2.32
N PRO A 22 8.74 -27.84 -1.56
CA PRO A 22 9.84 -27.38 -0.73
C PRO A 22 10.82 -26.51 -1.52
N PHE A 23 11.19 -25.36 -0.96
CA PHE A 23 12.11 -24.38 -1.54
C PHE A 23 11.63 -23.71 -2.86
N LYS A 24 10.36 -23.91 -3.25
CA LYS A 24 9.72 -23.15 -4.33
C LYS A 24 8.72 -22.13 -3.77
N GLU A 25 8.51 -21.05 -4.52
CA GLU A 25 7.49 -20.04 -4.20
C GLU A 25 6.09 -20.54 -4.57
N LEU A 26 5.08 -20.18 -3.77
CA LEU A 26 3.68 -20.33 -4.16
C LEU A 26 3.27 -19.09 -4.96
N ARG A 27 3.22 -19.21 -6.29
CA ARG A 27 2.82 -18.10 -7.16
C ARG A 27 1.37 -18.23 -7.59
N LEU A 28 0.56 -17.24 -7.22
CA LEU A 28 -0.81 -17.07 -7.72
C LEU A 28 -0.80 -15.91 -8.72
N GLU A 29 -1.12 -16.18 -9.99
CA GLU A 29 -1.08 -15.16 -11.05
C GLU A 29 -2.34 -15.18 -11.91
N SER A 30 -2.76 -13.98 -12.33
CA SER A 30 -3.82 -13.78 -13.32
C SER A 30 -3.29 -12.83 -14.40
N PRO A 31 -2.62 -13.35 -15.45
CA PRO A 31 -1.89 -12.50 -16.41
C PRO A 31 -2.80 -11.60 -17.25
N THR A 32 -4.05 -12.03 -17.47
CA THR A 32 -4.99 -11.36 -18.38
C THR A 32 -6.19 -10.75 -17.67
N ARG A 33 -6.37 -11.05 -16.39
CA ARG A 33 -7.54 -10.69 -15.59
C ARG A 33 -7.12 -10.35 -14.17
N SER A 34 -8.10 -10.33 -13.28
CA SER A 34 -7.88 -10.10 -11.85
C SER A 34 -7.67 -11.42 -11.12
N LEU A 35 -6.93 -11.35 -10.02
CA LEU A 35 -6.86 -12.39 -9.00
C LEU A 35 -7.71 -11.90 -7.82
N TYR A 36 -8.62 -12.74 -7.33
CA TYR A 36 -9.48 -12.43 -6.20
C TYR A 36 -9.24 -13.43 -5.07
N MET A 37 -9.18 -12.93 -3.84
CA MET A 37 -9.16 -13.73 -2.63
C MET A 37 -10.30 -13.23 -1.74
N GLU A 38 -11.28 -14.09 -1.51
CA GLU A 38 -12.45 -13.77 -0.69
C GLU A 38 -12.59 -14.83 0.40
N ALA A 39 -12.82 -14.39 1.63
CA ALA A 39 -12.94 -15.27 2.78
C ALA A 39 -13.98 -14.70 3.76
N PRO A 40 -15.04 -15.46 4.12
CA PRO A 40 -16.09 -14.99 5.03
C PRO A 40 -15.60 -14.57 6.42
N LYS A 41 -14.47 -15.15 6.88
CA LYS A 41 -13.85 -14.83 8.17
C LYS A 41 -12.69 -13.84 8.06
N GLY A 42 -12.41 -13.34 6.86
CA GLY A 42 -11.25 -12.50 6.57
C GLY A 42 -10.07 -13.26 5.96
N VAL A 43 -9.13 -12.49 5.40
CA VAL A 43 -7.89 -12.97 4.80
C VAL A 43 -6.72 -12.46 5.66
N GLU A 44 -5.88 -13.37 6.12
CA GLU A 44 -4.64 -13.04 6.84
C GLU A 44 -3.45 -13.34 5.93
N ILE A 45 -2.58 -12.34 5.75
CA ILE A 45 -1.32 -12.48 5.01
C ILE A 45 -0.20 -12.29 6.02
N HIS A 46 0.56 -13.36 6.27
CA HIS A 46 1.64 -13.38 7.25
C HIS A 46 2.93 -13.89 6.61
N ALA A 47 4.04 -13.21 6.88
CA ALA A 47 5.38 -13.62 6.48
C ALA A 47 6.23 -13.83 7.74
N GLU A 48 6.40 -15.09 8.16
CA GLU A 48 7.19 -15.44 9.35
C GLU A 48 8.69 -15.11 9.15
N ALA A 49 9.15 -15.20 7.91
CA ALA A 49 10.47 -14.79 7.48
C ALA A 49 10.37 -14.03 6.15
N GLY A 50 11.15 -12.96 6.01
CA GLY A 50 11.15 -12.09 4.84
C GLY A 50 10.20 -10.90 4.96
N ASP A 51 9.91 -10.27 3.82
CA ASP A 51 9.09 -9.07 3.72
C ASP A 51 7.78 -9.35 3.00
N ILE A 52 6.76 -8.53 3.27
CA ILE A 52 5.55 -8.43 2.45
C ILE A 52 5.72 -7.20 1.55
N GLU A 53 5.80 -7.43 0.25
CA GLU A 53 5.88 -6.36 -0.75
C GLU A 53 4.59 -6.34 -1.60
N ALA A 54 3.96 -5.17 -1.68
CA ALA A 54 2.82 -4.92 -2.55
C ALA A 54 3.18 -3.80 -3.53
N THR A 55 3.23 -4.13 -4.82
CA THR A 55 3.52 -3.17 -5.90
C THR A 55 2.37 -3.11 -6.89
N CYS A 56 2.12 -1.93 -7.45
CA CYS A 56 1.09 -1.70 -8.45
C CYS A 56 1.62 -0.74 -9.52
N ARG A 57 1.16 -0.91 -10.77
CA ARG A 57 1.47 0.03 -11.86
C ARG A 57 0.61 1.30 -11.77
N SER A 58 -0.62 1.14 -11.32
CA SER A 58 -1.62 2.22 -11.18
C SER A 58 -1.90 2.39 -9.69
N ASP A 59 -3.15 2.20 -9.25
CA ASP A 59 -3.55 2.49 -7.88
C ASP A 59 -3.46 1.27 -6.97
N LEU A 60 -3.00 1.48 -5.73
CA LEU A 60 -3.14 0.54 -4.61
C LEU A 60 -4.21 1.11 -3.66
N ARG A 61 -5.36 0.45 -3.56
CA ARG A 61 -6.47 0.88 -2.70
C ARG A 61 -6.54 0.00 -1.44
N LEU A 62 -6.30 0.60 -0.29
CA LEU A 62 -6.62 0.02 1.02
C LEU A 62 -7.92 0.67 1.50
N GLN A 63 -8.95 -0.13 1.79
CA GLN A 63 -10.25 0.37 2.22
C GLN A 63 -10.80 -0.50 3.35
N SER A 64 -11.32 0.16 4.39
CA SER A 64 -12.14 -0.44 5.44
C SER A 64 -13.50 0.24 5.43
N VAL A 65 -14.59 -0.53 5.52
CA VAL A 65 -15.97 0.00 5.48
C VAL A 65 -16.40 0.46 6.88
N ASP A 66 -16.28 -0.43 7.86
CA ASP A 66 -16.72 -0.17 9.24
C ASP A 66 -15.56 -0.10 10.24
N GLY A 67 -14.37 -0.55 9.83
CA GLY A 67 -13.20 -0.68 10.71
C GLY A 67 -12.16 0.42 10.48
N ALA A 68 -10.93 0.12 10.91
CA ALA A 68 -9.78 0.99 10.72
C ALA A 68 -8.74 0.36 9.79
N ILE A 69 -7.91 1.20 9.17
CA ILE A 69 -6.66 0.79 8.55
C ILE A 69 -5.55 1.16 9.53
N VAL A 70 -4.91 0.16 10.13
CA VAL A 70 -3.86 0.37 11.14
C VAL A 70 -2.50 0.05 10.53
N LEU A 71 -1.61 1.04 10.54
CA LEU A 71 -0.22 0.89 10.13
C LEU A 71 0.66 1.00 11.38
N GLU A 72 1.08 -0.13 11.93
CA GLU A 72 1.89 -0.18 13.14
C GLU A 72 3.32 -0.60 12.82
N ALA A 73 4.26 0.33 12.90
CA ALA A 73 5.67 0.08 12.64
C ALA A 73 6.55 1.11 13.34
N ARG A 74 7.82 0.76 13.59
CA ARG A 74 8.83 1.72 14.09
C ARG A 74 9.10 2.86 13.10
N LYS A 75 8.95 2.61 11.80
CA LYS A 75 9.18 3.59 10.73
C LYS A 75 8.13 3.37 9.63
N ILE A 76 7.34 4.41 9.36
CA ILE A 76 6.42 4.46 8.21
C ILE A 76 6.98 5.49 7.24
N LYS A 77 7.11 5.11 5.96
CA LYS A 77 7.66 5.98 4.92
C LYS A 77 6.59 6.31 3.90
N LEU A 78 6.22 7.59 3.82
CA LEU A 78 5.40 8.13 2.75
C LEU A 78 6.32 8.90 1.81
N LEU A 79 6.71 8.27 0.71
CA LEU A 79 7.67 8.84 -0.24
C LEU A 79 6.97 9.70 -1.28
N ARG A 80 7.68 10.72 -1.79
CA ARG A 80 7.20 11.60 -2.87
C ARG A 80 5.91 12.35 -2.52
N LEU A 81 5.72 12.69 -1.24
CA LEU A 81 4.70 13.65 -0.85
C LEU A 81 5.02 15.02 -1.48
N PRO A 82 4.03 15.72 -2.07
CA PRO A 82 4.23 17.08 -2.57
C PRO A 82 4.63 18.02 -1.43
N GLU A 83 5.48 18.99 -1.72
CA GLU A 83 5.85 20.03 -0.76
C GLU A 83 4.94 21.25 -0.94
N GLY A 84 4.43 21.77 0.18
CA GLY A 84 3.74 23.05 0.22
C GLY A 84 4.71 24.21 -0.01
N VAL A 85 4.21 25.31 -0.59
CA VAL A 85 5.02 26.51 -0.84
C VAL A 85 5.45 27.13 0.49
N ALA A 86 6.76 27.08 0.76
CA ALA A 86 7.36 27.72 1.92
C ALA A 86 7.45 29.25 1.71
N SER A 87 7.01 30.02 2.70
CA SER A 87 7.31 31.46 2.76
C SER A 87 8.80 31.66 2.97
N SER A 88 9.52 31.94 1.88
CA SER A 88 10.79 32.69 1.73
C SER A 88 11.80 32.77 2.89
N SER A 89 11.95 31.73 3.72
CA SER A 89 13.04 31.64 4.68
C SER A 89 14.03 30.55 4.26
N PRO A 90 15.31 30.86 4.02
CA PRO A 90 16.32 29.92 3.56
C PRO A 90 16.93 29.16 4.75
N SER A 91 16.12 28.73 5.70
CA SER A 91 16.60 27.95 6.82
C SER A 91 16.59 26.47 6.44
N ARG A 92 17.72 25.78 6.64
CA ARG A 92 17.87 24.34 6.39
C ARG A 92 17.09 23.54 7.44
N GLN A 93 15.77 23.62 7.42
CA GLN A 93 14.91 22.86 8.32
C GLN A 93 14.84 21.41 7.86
N THR A 94 15.08 20.48 8.78
CA THR A 94 15.07 19.03 8.57
C THR A 94 13.82 18.35 9.12
N VAL A 95 12.90 19.14 9.68
CA VAL A 95 11.67 18.69 10.31
C VAL A 95 10.49 19.24 9.53
N PHE A 96 9.51 18.37 9.27
CA PHE A 96 8.34 18.66 8.46
C PHE A 96 7.08 18.22 9.19
N GLU A 97 5.97 18.90 8.91
CA GLU A 97 4.62 18.47 9.22
C GLU A 97 4.03 17.72 8.03
N VAL A 98 3.24 16.67 8.29
CA VAL A 98 2.42 16.01 7.27
C VAL A 98 1.00 16.55 7.39
N CYS A 99 0.52 17.18 6.34
CA CYS A 99 -0.78 17.85 6.29
C CYS A 99 -1.75 17.08 5.40
N VAL A 100 -3.05 17.16 5.70
CA VAL A 100 -4.12 16.50 4.94
C VAL A 100 -5.06 17.56 4.37
N CYS A 101 -5.24 17.57 3.06
CA CYS A 101 -6.22 18.41 2.38
C CYS A 101 -7.64 17.83 2.57
N SER A 102 -8.69 18.65 2.38
CA SER A 102 -10.08 18.17 2.46
C SER A 102 -10.44 17.12 1.40
N ASN A 103 -9.66 17.02 0.33
CA ASN A 103 -9.78 15.99 -0.71
C ASN A 103 -8.98 14.69 -0.39
N GLY A 104 -8.29 14.64 0.75
CA GLY A 104 -7.51 13.47 1.19
C GLY A 104 -6.05 13.42 0.72
N ILE A 105 -5.58 14.41 -0.05
CA ILE A 105 -4.17 14.49 -0.45
C ILE A 105 -3.30 14.81 0.76
N LEU A 106 -2.21 14.05 0.91
CA LEU A 106 -1.16 14.29 1.89
C LEU A 106 -0.06 15.16 1.28
N PHE A 107 0.46 16.13 2.04
CA PHE A 107 1.57 16.97 1.61
C PHE A 107 2.50 17.32 2.78
N LEU A 108 3.73 17.74 2.46
CA LEU A 108 4.74 18.17 3.42
C LEU A 108 4.69 19.68 3.60
N SER A 109 4.72 20.14 4.85
CA SER A 109 4.90 21.55 5.19
C SER A 109 6.10 21.74 6.11
N GLN A 110 6.78 22.89 6.02
CA GLN A 110 7.93 23.19 6.88
C GLN A 110 7.47 23.32 8.34
N ALA A 111 8.11 22.61 9.28
CA ALA A 111 7.74 22.70 10.68
C ALA A 111 8.12 24.06 11.29
N GLY A 112 7.16 24.75 11.89
CA GLY A 112 7.34 26.03 12.56
C GLY A 112 7.12 25.94 14.07
N THR A 113 7.04 27.10 14.74
CA THR A 113 6.61 27.19 16.15
C THR A 113 5.12 26.92 16.34
N GLY A 114 4.35 26.91 15.26
CA GLY A 114 2.96 26.47 15.18
C GLY A 114 2.70 25.75 13.86
N SER A 115 1.48 25.24 13.67
CA SER A 115 1.15 24.48 12.46
C SER A 115 1.22 25.35 11.21
N THR A 116 1.85 24.81 10.16
CA THR A 116 2.03 25.47 8.87
C THR A 116 1.16 24.87 7.77
N CYS A 117 0.31 23.89 8.11
CA CYS A 117 -0.63 23.24 7.17
C CYS A 117 -1.64 24.18 6.50
N GLN A 118 -1.76 25.43 6.95
CA GLN A 118 -2.65 26.44 6.36
C GLN A 118 -2.05 27.14 5.12
N MET A 119 -0.75 26.97 4.85
CA MET A 119 -0.01 27.86 3.94
C MET A 119 -0.03 27.44 2.46
N SER A 120 -0.53 26.25 2.09
CA SER A 120 -0.43 25.75 0.72
C SER A 120 -1.77 25.44 0.06
N ASN A 121 -2.20 26.32 -0.85
CA ASN A 121 -3.35 26.07 -1.71
C ASN A 121 -2.99 25.30 -2.99
N GLN A 122 -1.70 25.22 -3.36
CA GLN A 122 -1.25 24.54 -4.59
C GLN A 122 -1.07 23.03 -4.45
N ALA A 123 -0.71 22.54 -3.26
CA ALA A 123 -0.58 21.09 -3.01
C ALA A 123 -1.94 20.38 -2.88
N CYS A 124 -3.02 21.15 -2.65
CA CYS A 124 -4.38 20.65 -2.49
C CYS A 124 -5.25 20.76 -3.76
N ILE A 125 -4.68 21.13 -4.92
CA ILE A 125 -5.39 21.24 -6.21
C ILE A 125 -5.58 19.87 -6.83
#